data_AF-A0A2Z3KIP7-F1
#
_entry.id   AF-A0A2Z3KIP7-F1
#
_cell.length_a   1.000
_cell.length_b   1.000
_cell.length_c   1.000
_cell.angle_alpha   90.00
_cell.angle_beta   90.00
_cell.angle_gamma   90.00
#
_symmetry.space_group_name_H-M   'P 1'
#
loop_
_entity.id
_entity.type
_entity.pdbx_description
1 polymer ?
#
loop_
_entity_poly.entity_id
_entity_poly.type
_entity_poly.pdbx_seq_one_letter_code
_entity_poly.pdbx_strand_id
1 'polypeptide(L)'
;MLTKYTKATLHANGEKQEFATAEDAKRLRAAFKAAYFKSSDGTVEYGVTADASTFVVLTIDTTATPLAPKPNCDNYGECADCPPSVILVTGVTADPTEVTIEVGKSSKIALTLAPDNATDKTLDVSVSNTSVTTAAADGTITGVAVGSTDVIFVSKSNHEAKATVKVTVVDSTDNAPANNGK
;
A
#
# COMPACT_ATOMS: atom_id res chain seq x y z
N MET A 1 -16.98 23.03 6.09
CA MET A 1 -16.13 22.26 7.01
C MET A 1 -16.49 20.79 6.89
N LEU A 2 -15.61 19.93 6.36
CA LEU A 2 -15.83 18.48 6.45
C LEU A 2 -15.52 18.04 7.88
N THR A 3 -16.56 17.75 8.67
CA THR A 3 -16.40 17.15 10.00
C THR A 3 -15.73 15.77 9.84
N LYS A 4 -14.55 15.57 10.45
CA LYS A 4 -13.92 14.24 10.53
C LYS A 4 -14.38 13.56 11.81
N TYR A 5 -15.19 12.52 11.67
CA TYR A 5 -15.53 11.65 12.79
C TYR A 5 -14.35 10.72 13.07
N THR A 6 -13.97 10.58 14.33
CA THR A 6 -12.87 9.69 14.76
C THR A 6 -13.38 8.44 15.45
N LYS A 7 -14.56 8.53 16.07
CA LYS A 7 -15.21 7.43 16.79
C LYS A 7 -16.72 7.64 16.78
N ALA A 8 -17.47 6.56 16.84
CA ALA A 8 -18.90 6.60 17.15
C ALA A 8 -19.30 5.54 18.18
N THR A 9 -20.37 5.82 18.91
CA THR A 9 -21.01 4.87 19.82
C THR A 9 -22.51 4.88 19.55
N LEU A 10 -23.07 3.72 19.22
CA LEU A 10 -24.50 3.51 19.09
C LEU A 10 -25.06 3.00 20.43
N HIS A 11 -26.08 3.66 20.93
CA HIS A 11 -26.84 3.25 22.09
C HIS A 11 -28.24 2.82 21.64
N ALA A 12 -28.61 1.58 21.90
CA ALA A 12 -29.93 1.04 21.55
C ALA A 12 -30.37 0.07 22.64
N ASN A 13 -31.61 0.20 23.13
CA ASN A 13 -32.23 -0.76 24.05
C ASN A 13 -31.41 -1.05 25.33
N GLY A 14 -30.63 -0.08 25.81
CA GLY A 14 -29.76 -0.23 27.00
C GLY A 14 -28.37 -0.81 26.71
N GLU A 15 -28.11 -1.24 25.48
CA GLU A 15 -26.80 -1.74 25.03
C GLU A 15 -25.99 -0.66 24.31
N LYS A 16 -24.67 -0.89 24.21
CA LYS A 16 -23.74 0.03 23.54
C LYS A 16 -22.86 -0.74 22.55
N GLN A 17 -22.69 -0.18 21.36
CA GLN A 17 -21.75 -0.66 20.35
C GLN A 17 -20.78 0.45 19.96
N GLU A 18 -19.48 0.17 20.03
CA GLU A 18 -18.42 1.13 19.72
C GLU A 18 -17.81 0.90 18.34
N PHE A 19 -17.53 2.00 17.64
CA PHE A 19 -16.89 2.03 16.32
C PHE A 19 -15.68 2.96 16.42
N ALA A 20 -14.49 2.37 16.52
CA ALA A 20 -13.25 3.09 16.81
C ALA A 20 -12.56 3.67 15.56
N THR A 21 -13.06 3.38 14.36
CA THR A 21 -12.49 3.87 13.09
C THR A 21 -13.28 5.05 12.55
N ALA A 22 -12.59 5.94 11.83
CA ALA A 22 -13.20 7.09 11.19
C ALA A 22 -14.20 6.68 10.09
N GLU A 23 -13.88 5.64 9.32
CA GLU A 23 -14.75 5.11 8.26
C GLU A 23 -16.04 4.52 8.81
N ASP A 24 -15.98 3.75 9.91
CA ASP A 24 -17.17 3.15 10.51
C ASP A 24 -18.06 4.21 11.16
N ALA A 25 -17.47 5.20 11.84
CA ALA A 25 -18.20 6.34 12.38
C ALA A 25 -18.94 7.13 11.29
N LYS A 26 -18.29 7.33 10.13
CA LYS A 26 -18.89 8.01 8.98
C LYS A 26 -20.02 7.19 8.35
N ARG A 27 -19.84 5.86 8.21
CA ARG A 27 -20.87 4.95 7.69
C ARG A 27 -22.10 4.92 8.61
N LEU A 28 -21.88 4.84 9.92
CA LEU A 28 -22.94 4.88 10.91
C LEU A 28 -23.73 6.19 10.83
N ARG A 29 -23.05 7.33 10.76
CA ARG A 29 -23.68 8.65 10.63
C ARG A 29 -24.58 8.79 9.40
N ALA A 30 -24.14 8.24 8.27
CA ALA A 30 -24.88 8.28 7.02
C ALA A 30 -26.10 7.36 7.03
N ALA A 31 -25.99 6.21 7.70
CA ALA A 31 -27.08 5.25 7.83
C ALA A 31 -28.12 5.63 8.89
N PHE A 32 -27.70 6.36 9.94
CA PHE A 32 -28.55 6.67 11.08
C PHE A 32 -29.46 7.88 10.80
N LYS A 33 -30.77 7.63 10.66
CA LYS A 33 -31.79 8.66 10.43
C LYS A 33 -32.23 9.28 11.76
N ALA A 34 -31.67 10.43 12.09
CA ALA A 34 -31.89 11.11 13.36
C ALA A 34 -31.86 12.64 13.21
N ALA A 35 -32.37 13.33 14.23
CA ALA A 35 -32.10 14.75 14.43
C ALA A 35 -30.73 14.89 15.10
N TYR A 36 -29.91 15.83 14.59
CA TYR A 36 -28.53 16.00 15.04
C TYR A 36 -28.28 17.36 15.66
N PHE A 37 -27.52 17.38 16.75
CA PHE A 37 -27.07 18.61 17.41
C PHE A 37 -25.66 18.41 17.96
N LYS A 38 -24.93 19.50 18.16
CA LYS A 38 -23.53 19.48 18.60
C LYS A 38 -23.39 19.98 20.03
N SER A 39 -22.36 19.50 20.72
CA SER A 39 -21.90 20.09 21.98
C SER A 39 -21.43 21.53 21.77
N SER A 40 -21.38 22.30 22.86
CA SER A 40 -20.97 23.70 22.85
C SER A 40 -19.53 23.92 22.38
N ASP A 41 -18.65 22.95 22.63
CA ASP A 41 -17.24 22.92 22.18
C ASP A 41 -17.06 22.34 20.76
N GLY A 42 -18.13 21.83 20.16
CA GLY A 42 -18.14 21.24 18.82
C GLY A 42 -17.40 19.91 18.69
N THR A 43 -16.92 19.31 19.78
CA THR A 43 -16.14 18.06 19.79
C THR A 43 -17.03 16.81 19.70
N VAL A 44 -18.33 16.96 19.98
CA VAL A 44 -19.30 15.85 19.96
C VAL A 44 -20.54 16.23 19.16
N GLU A 45 -21.04 15.29 18.35
CA GLU A 45 -22.36 15.37 17.71
C GLU A 45 -23.25 14.25 18.24
N TYR A 46 -24.47 14.61 18.63
CA TYR A 46 -25.49 13.72 19.14
C TYR A 46 -26.57 13.55 18.08
N GLY A 47 -26.93 12.31 17.78
CA GLY A 47 -28.07 11.97 16.92
C GLY A 47 -29.14 11.25 17.72
N VAL A 48 -30.37 11.76 17.72
CA VAL A 48 -31.52 11.16 18.43
C VAL A 48 -32.67 10.84 17.45
N THR A 49 -33.28 9.67 17.60
CA THR A 49 -34.52 9.32 16.88
C THR A 49 -35.73 9.92 17.58
N ALA A 50 -36.88 9.98 16.89
CA ALA A 50 -38.11 10.58 17.41
C ALA A 50 -38.64 9.84 18.66
N ASP A 51 -38.32 8.55 18.80
CA ASP A 51 -38.73 7.65 19.88
C ASP A 51 -37.73 7.58 21.05
N ALA A 52 -36.56 8.25 20.95
CA ALA A 52 -35.50 8.33 21.96
C ALA A 52 -34.95 6.99 22.52
N SER A 53 -35.42 5.84 22.01
CA SER A 53 -34.96 4.50 22.39
C SER A 53 -33.57 4.18 21.83
N THR A 54 -33.15 4.94 20.82
CA THR A 54 -31.86 4.82 20.14
C THR A 54 -31.24 6.19 19.96
N PHE A 55 -29.97 6.32 20.34
CA PHE A 55 -29.19 7.52 20.07
C PHE A 55 -27.75 7.17 19.71
N VAL A 56 -27.12 8.03 18.91
CA VAL A 56 -25.72 7.90 18.51
C VAL A 56 -24.92 9.07 19.03
N VAL A 57 -23.71 8.79 19.52
CA VAL A 57 -22.72 9.79 19.88
C VAL A 57 -21.56 9.68 18.91
N LEU A 58 -21.21 10.79 18.24
CA LEU A 58 -20.09 10.87 17.32
C LEU A 58 -19.02 11.79 17.89
N THR A 59 -17.79 11.30 17.95
CA THR A 59 -16.62 12.11 18.31
C THR A 59 -16.06 12.79 17.07
N ILE A 60 -15.86 14.09 17.17
CA ILE A 60 -15.35 14.94 16.09
C ILE A 60 -13.92 15.32 16.40
N ASP A 61 -13.03 15.18 15.41
CA ASP A 61 -11.73 15.83 15.45
C ASP A 61 -11.89 17.32 15.10
N THR A 62 -11.83 18.18 16.11
CA THR A 62 -11.87 19.64 15.96
C THR A 62 -10.51 20.25 15.64
N THR A 63 -9.43 19.47 15.78
CA THR A 63 -8.06 19.84 15.42
C THR A 63 -7.72 19.49 13.97
N ALA A 64 -8.54 18.63 13.36
CA ALA A 64 -8.50 18.35 11.94
C ALA A 64 -8.69 19.69 11.23
N THR A 65 -7.59 20.18 10.66
CA THR A 65 -7.61 21.32 9.77
C THR A 65 -8.72 21.07 8.74
N PRO A 66 -9.70 21.99 8.61
CA PRO A 66 -10.64 21.92 7.51
C PRO A 66 -9.80 21.71 6.25
N LEU A 67 -10.10 20.68 5.46
CA LEU A 67 -9.57 20.65 4.10
C LEU A 67 -9.85 22.04 3.53
N ALA A 68 -8.79 22.69 3.04
CA ALA A 68 -8.89 24.04 2.50
C ALA A 68 -10.14 24.11 1.59
N PRO A 69 -10.89 25.24 1.59
CA PRO A 69 -11.98 25.40 0.63
C PRO A 69 -11.43 24.98 -0.74
N LYS A 70 -12.18 24.10 -1.43
CA LYS A 70 -11.77 23.56 -2.74
C LYS A 70 -11.17 24.73 -3.53
N PRO A 71 -9.91 24.65 -3.97
CA PRO A 71 -9.29 25.77 -4.65
C PRO A 71 -10.24 26.22 -5.76
N ASN A 72 -10.32 27.54 -5.96
CA ASN A 72 -10.86 28.07 -7.20
C ASN A 72 -9.94 27.58 -8.32
N CYS A 73 -10.16 26.35 -8.77
CA CYS A 73 -9.61 25.83 -9.99
C CYS A 73 -10.30 26.64 -11.09
N ASP A 74 -9.55 27.51 -11.75
CA ASP A 74 -9.91 27.81 -13.12
C ASP A 74 -10.01 26.49 -13.89
N ASN A 75 -10.85 26.46 -14.92
CA ASN A 75 -11.19 25.25 -15.68
C ASN A 75 -10.00 24.59 -16.43
N TYR A 76 -8.76 24.94 -16.09
CA TYR A 76 -7.52 24.46 -16.69
C TYR A 76 -6.53 23.79 -15.71
N GLY A 77 -6.86 23.66 -14.43
CA GLY A 77 -6.25 22.61 -13.59
C GLY A 77 -4.82 22.86 -13.09
N GLU A 78 -4.34 24.10 -13.04
CA GLU A 78 -3.05 24.40 -12.41
C GLU A 78 -3.25 25.18 -11.10
N CYS A 79 -3.02 24.53 -9.96
CA CYS A 79 -3.03 25.15 -8.64
C CYS A 79 -1.62 25.04 -8.03
N ALA A 80 -1.00 26.18 -7.71
CA ALA A 80 0.37 26.26 -7.18
C ALA A 80 0.55 25.61 -5.79
N ASP A 81 -0.54 25.35 -5.06
CA ASP A 81 -0.53 24.90 -3.66
C ASP A 81 -1.13 23.51 -3.42
N CYS A 82 -1.39 22.72 -4.47
CA CYS A 82 -1.82 21.33 -4.29
C CYS A 82 -0.59 20.44 -4.01
N PRO A 83 -0.58 19.62 -2.94
CA PRO A 83 0.45 18.58 -2.82
C PRO A 83 0.39 17.70 -4.07
N PRO A 84 1.54 17.28 -4.63
CA PRO A 84 1.57 16.52 -5.87
C PRO A 84 0.70 15.27 -5.72
N SER A 85 -0.14 14.99 -6.72
CA SER A 85 -0.95 13.78 -6.77
C SER A 85 -0.03 12.55 -6.68
N VAL A 86 -0.22 11.73 -5.64
CA VAL A 86 0.52 10.48 -5.47
C VAL A 86 -0.06 9.42 -6.40
N ILE A 87 0.77 8.93 -7.31
CA ILE A 87 0.47 7.86 -8.25
C ILE A 87 1.15 6.60 -7.73
N LEU A 88 0.37 5.60 -7.35
CA LEU A 88 0.88 4.33 -6.81
C LEU A 88 1.35 3.42 -7.94
N VAL A 89 2.35 2.60 -7.65
CA VAL A 89 2.67 1.46 -8.51
C VAL A 89 1.53 0.44 -8.41
N THR A 90 1.06 -0.04 -9.55
CA THR A 90 0.02 -1.07 -9.66
C THR A 90 0.52 -2.35 -10.32
N GLY A 91 1.69 -2.31 -10.98
CA GLY A 91 2.32 -3.48 -11.57
C GLY A 91 3.83 -3.45 -11.44
N VAL A 92 4.41 -4.61 -11.18
CA VAL A 92 5.85 -4.87 -11.25
C VAL A 92 6.04 -6.07 -12.18
N THR A 93 6.84 -5.92 -13.22
CA THR A 93 7.20 -7.03 -14.12
C THR A 93 8.71 -7.23 -14.12
N ALA A 94 9.14 -8.49 -14.22
CA ALA A 94 10.53 -8.88 -14.31
C ALA A 94 10.78 -9.61 -15.63
N ASP A 95 11.88 -9.27 -16.31
CA ASP A 95 12.32 -9.95 -17.52
C ASP A 95 13.86 -10.13 -17.49
N PRO A 96 14.38 -11.38 -17.56
CA PRO A 96 13.62 -12.63 -17.56
C PRO A 96 13.03 -12.98 -16.17
N THR A 97 12.02 -13.86 -16.14
CA THR A 97 11.44 -14.39 -14.89
C THR A 97 12.18 -15.61 -14.33
N GLU A 98 13.13 -16.17 -15.08
CA GLU A 98 14.00 -17.26 -14.64
C GLU A 98 15.44 -16.98 -15.08
N VAL A 99 16.42 -17.25 -14.21
CA VAL A 99 17.83 -17.03 -14.51
C VAL A 99 18.70 -18.12 -13.91
N THR A 100 19.74 -18.52 -14.66
CA THR A 100 20.80 -19.41 -14.17
C THR A 100 22.08 -18.60 -13.97
N ILE A 101 22.71 -18.73 -12.80
CA ILE A 101 23.89 -17.94 -12.39
C ILE A 101 24.96 -18.90 -11.87
N GLU A 102 26.23 -18.68 -12.23
CA GLU A 102 27.32 -19.44 -11.63
C GLU A 102 27.62 -18.95 -10.21
N VAL A 103 28.10 -19.81 -9.32
CA VAL A 103 28.53 -19.43 -7.97
C VAL A 103 29.52 -18.25 -8.02
N GLY A 104 29.25 -17.21 -7.24
CA GLY A 104 30.06 -15.99 -7.16
C GLY A 104 29.85 -15.00 -8.32
N LYS A 105 29.04 -15.33 -9.33
CA LYS A 105 28.66 -14.41 -10.41
C LYS A 105 27.36 -13.69 -10.08
N SER A 106 27.09 -12.62 -10.83
CA SER A 106 25.85 -11.86 -10.74
C SER A 106 25.20 -11.71 -12.10
N SER A 107 23.87 -11.62 -12.11
CA SER A 107 23.06 -11.32 -13.28
C SER A 107 22.13 -10.15 -12.98
N LYS A 108 21.74 -9.42 -14.03
CA LYS A 108 20.83 -8.28 -13.94
C LYS A 108 19.49 -8.64 -14.54
N ILE A 109 18.42 -8.45 -13.77
CA ILE A 109 17.04 -8.60 -14.24
C ILE A 109 16.47 -7.22 -14.53
N ALA A 110 15.78 -7.07 -15.66
CA ALA A 110 15.06 -5.86 -15.98
C ALA A 110 13.75 -5.83 -15.19
N LEU A 111 13.53 -4.76 -14.42
CA LEU A 111 12.31 -4.54 -13.66
C LEU A 111 11.56 -3.34 -14.26
N THR A 112 10.29 -3.52 -14.57
CA THR A 112 9.42 -2.45 -15.10
C THR A 112 8.26 -2.22 -14.15
N LEU A 113 7.96 -0.95 -13.90
CA LEU A 113 6.92 -0.51 -12.95
C LEU A 113 5.81 0.21 -13.71
N ALA A 114 4.58 -0.21 -13.48
CA ALA A 114 3.40 0.44 -14.04
C ALA A 114 2.60 1.16 -12.93
N PRO A 115 2.06 2.36 -13.17
CA PRO A 115 2.32 3.18 -14.35
C PRO A 115 3.72 3.82 -14.31
N ASP A 116 4.25 4.21 -15.47
CA ASP A 116 5.58 4.82 -15.60
C ASP A 116 5.70 6.17 -14.88
N ASN A 117 4.60 6.79 -14.48
CA ASN A 117 4.60 8.05 -13.72
C ASN A 117 4.27 7.85 -12.23
N ALA A 118 4.42 6.63 -11.69
CA ALA A 118 4.32 6.40 -10.26
C ALA A 118 5.26 7.34 -9.47
N THR A 119 4.73 7.92 -8.39
CA THR A 119 5.41 8.94 -7.58
C THR A 119 6.56 8.35 -6.76
N ASP A 120 6.43 7.09 -6.32
CA ASP A 120 7.49 6.32 -5.66
C ASP A 120 7.68 4.98 -6.38
N LYS A 121 8.86 4.83 -6.98
CA LYS A 121 9.31 3.68 -7.79
C LYS A 121 10.31 2.79 -7.05
N THR A 122 10.42 2.93 -5.74
CA THR A 122 11.32 2.09 -4.95
C THR A 122 10.72 0.69 -4.72
N LEU A 123 11.61 -0.29 -4.67
CA LEU A 123 11.28 -1.70 -4.44
C LEU A 123 11.93 -2.21 -3.16
N ASP A 124 11.26 -3.12 -2.48
CA ASP A 124 11.86 -4.05 -1.53
C ASP A 124 12.11 -5.40 -2.21
N VAL A 125 13.07 -6.15 -1.66
CA VAL A 125 13.45 -7.47 -2.17
C VAL A 125 13.44 -8.50 -1.04
N SER A 126 12.91 -9.68 -1.34
CA SER A 126 12.90 -10.83 -0.44
C SER A 126 13.43 -12.05 -1.17
N VAL A 127 14.33 -12.79 -0.54
CA VAL A 127 14.90 -14.03 -1.08
C VAL A 127 14.48 -15.19 -0.20
N SER A 128 13.86 -16.22 -0.78
CA SER A 128 13.35 -17.37 -0.03
C SER A 128 14.47 -18.16 0.66
N ASN A 129 15.65 -18.26 0.04
CA ASN A 129 16.84 -18.88 0.62
C ASN A 129 18.11 -18.06 0.35
N THR A 130 18.50 -17.24 1.32
CA THR A 130 19.70 -16.38 1.25
C THR A 130 21.02 -17.15 1.27
N SER A 131 21.00 -18.45 1.59
CA SER A 131 22.21 -19.29 1.51
C SER A 131 22.53 -19.69 0.05
N VAL A 132 21.56 -19.59 -0.86
CA VAL A 132 21.70 -19.92 -2.28
C VAL A 132 22.00 -18.67 -3.11
N THR A 133 21.30 -17.56 -2.86
CA THR A 133 21.45 -16.32 -3.63
C THR A 133 21.21 -15.08 -2.79
N THR A 134 21.74 -13.93 -3.20
CA THR A 134 21.36 -12.61 -2.69
C THR A 134 20.83 -11.74 -3.83
N ALA A 135 19.94 -10.81 -3.53
CA ALA A 135 19.41 -9.88 -4.52
C ALA A 135 19.31 -8.46 -3.97
N ALA A 136 19.46 -7.47 -4.84
CA ALA A 136 19.32 -6.06 -4.55
C ALA A 136 18.08 -5.49 -5.26
N ALA A 137 17.47 -4.45 -4.69
CA ALA A 137 16.24 -3.84 -5.20
C ALA A 137 16.37 -3.26 -6.63
N ASP A 138 17.58 -3.06 -7.12
CA ASP A 138 17.85 -2.61 -8.48
C ASP A 138 17.73 -3.74 -9.52
N GLY A 139 17.47 -4.98 -9.11
CA GLY A 139 17.38 -6.17 -9.98
C GLY A 139 18.69 -6.93 -10.13
N THR A 140 19.74 -6.59 -9.36
CA THR A 140 20.99 -7.36 -9.37
C THR A 140 20.87 -8.59 -8.47
N ILE A 141 21.09 -9.77 -9.03
CA ILE A 141 21.03 -11.07 -8.33
C ILE A 141 22.42 -11.72 -8.37
N THR A 142 22.91 -12.21 -7.23
CA THR A 142 24.22 -12.84 -7.07
C THR A 142 24.07 -14.28 -6.58
N GLY A 143 24.76 -15.22 -7.22
CA GLY A 143 24.83 -16.61 -6.81
C GLY A 143 25.79 -16.81 -5.64
N VAL A 144 25.34 -17.45 -4.57
CA VAL A 144 26.13 -17.73 -3.35
C VAL A 144 26.55 -19.20 -3.28
N ALA A 145 25.63 -20.12 -3.50
CA ALA A 145 25.88 -21.56 -3.49
C ALA A 145 24.92 -22.29 -4.44
N VAL A 146 25.31 -23.47 -4.92
CA VAL A 146 24.51 -24.29 -5.82
C VAL A 146 23.13 -24.59 -5.22
N GLY A 147 22.08 -24.42 -6.02
CA GLY A 147 20.70 -24.64 -5.58
C GLY A 147 19.70 -23.85 -6.40
N SER A 148 18.43 -23.88 -5.99
CA SER A 148 17.38 -23.06 -6.59
C SER A 148 16.58 -22.33 -5.50
N THR A 149 16.22 -21.08 -5.77
CA THR A 149 15.41 -20.24 -4.87
C THR A 149 14.62 -19.23 -5.68
N ASP A 150 13.53 -18.74 -5.10
CA ASP A 150 12.79 -17.60 -5.63
C ASP A 150 13.30 -16.28 -5.02
N VAL A 151 13.29 -15.24 -5.84
CA VAL A 151 13.52 -13.84 -5.47
C VAL A 151 12.25 -13.06 -5.79
N ILE A 152 11.74 -12.32 -4.82
CA ILE A 152 10.49 -11.56 -4.92
C ILE A 152 10.81 -10.07 -4.79
N PHE A 153 10.41 -9.29 -5.79
CA PHE A 153 10.47 -7.83 -5.80
C PHE A 153 9.08 -7.27 -5.52
N VAL A 154 8.98 -6.33 -4.57
CA VAL A 154 7.69 -5.77 -4.09
C VAL A 154 7.78 -4.26 -4.08
N SER A 155 6.74 -3.55 -4.55
CA SER A 155 6.72 -2.09 -4.48
C SER A 155 6.49 -1.58 -3.05
N LYS A 156 7.26 -0.56 -2.65
CA LYS A 156 7.06 0.13 -1.36
C LYS A 156 5.79 0.97 -1.32
N SER A 157 5.36 1.50 -2.46
CA SER A 157 4.14 2.31 -2.53
C SER A 157 2.88 1.45 -2.59
N ASN A 158 3.00 0.18 -2.99
CA ASN A 158 1.90 -0.78 -3.01
C ASN A 158 2.41 -2.23 -2.93
N HIS A 159 2.25 -2.85 -1.76
CA HIS A 159 2.79 -4.20 -1.50
C HIS A 159 2.04 -5.32 -2.24
N GLU A 160 0.91 -5.02 -2.90
CA GLU A 160 0.21 -5.97 -3.77
C GLU A 160 0.90 -6.10 -5.13
N ALA A 161 1.61 -5.06 -5.59
CA ALA A 161 2.36 -5.08 -6.84
C ALA A 161 3.72 -5.75 -6.63
N LYS A 162 3.91 -6.93 -7.25
CA LYS A 162 5.10 -7.77 -7.06
C LYS A 162 5.46 -8.59 -8.30
N ALA A 163 6.74 -8.90 -8.42
CA ALA A 163 7.29 -9.83 -9.42
C ALA A 163 8.11 -10.91 -8.72
N THR A 164 8.07 -12.14 -9.25
CA THR A 164 8.87 -13.27 -8.75
C THR A 164 9.80 -13.74 -9.85
N VAL A 165 11.06 -13.98 -9.48
CA VAL A 165 12.11 -14.49 -10.37
C VAL A 165 12.64 -15.80 -9.78
N LYS A 166 12.62 -16.87 -10.57
CA LYS A 166 13.26 -18.13 -10.17
C LYS A 166 14.75 -18.08 -10.49
N VAL A 167 15.58 -18.39 -9.51
CA VAL A 167 17.03 -18.39 -9.64
C VAL A 167 17.53 -19.82 -9.48
N THR A 168 18.40 -20.24 -10.38
CA THR A 168 19.16 -21.48 -10.28
C THR A 168 20.64 -21.14 -10.26
N VAL A 169 21.34 -21.55 -9.20
CA VAL A 169 22.77 -21.36 -9.07
C VAL A 169 23.48 -22.66 -9.38
N VAL A 170 24.45 -22.63 -10.30
CA VAL A 170 25.22 -23.79 -10.76
C VAL A 170 26.70 -23.61 -10.49
N ASP A 171 27.45 -24.71 -10.49
CA ASP A 171 28.91 -24.64 -10.40
C ASP A 171 29.51 -24.15 -11.73
N SER A 172 30.59 -23.37 -11.64
CA SER A 172 31.35 -22.85 -12.77
C SER A 172 31.94 -23.93 -13.69
N THR A 173 32.03 -25.18 -13.24
CA THR A 173 32.58 -26.29 -14.04
C THR A 173 31.58 -26.98 -14.95
N ASP A 174 30.28 -26.64 -14.89
CA ASP A 174 29.21 -27.37 -15.60
C ASP A 174 28.84 -26.78 -16.98
N ASN A 175 29.62 -25.82 -17.51
CA ASN A 175 29.32 -25.17 -18.80
C ASN A 175 30.49 -25.21 -19.81
N ALA A 176 31.42 -26.17 -19.70
CA ALA A 176 32.37 -26.44 -20.76
C ALA A 176 31.70 -27.31 -21.84
N PRO A 177 31.65 -26.89 -23.13
CA PRO A 177 31.25 -27.81 -24.19
C PRO A 177 32.19 -29.01 -24.20
N ALA A 178 31.64 -30.22 -24.24
CA ALA A 178 32.41 -31.45 -24.40
C ALA A 178 33.32 -31.34 -25.63
N ASN A 179 34.62 -31.13 -25.41
CA ASN A 179 35.62 -31.26 -26.46
C ASN A 179 35.82 -32.76 -26.70
N ASN A 180 35.04 -33.34 -27.61
CA ASN A 180 35.29 -34.69 -28.11
C ASN A 180 36.53 -34.68 -29.00
N GLY A 181 37.69 -34.88 -28.38
CA GLY A 181 38.96 -35.07 -29.06
C GLY A 181 39.76 -36.22 -28.47
N LYS A 182 39.52 -37.44 -28.94
CA LYS A 182 40.55 -38.44 -29.21
C LYS A 182 40.06 -39.54 -30.15
#